data_AF-A0A2S1ZRB0-F1
#
_entry.id   AF-A0A2S1ZRB0-F1
#
_cell.length_a   1.000
_cell.length_b   1.000
_cell.length_c   1.000
_cell.angle_alpha   90.00
_cell.angle_beta   90.00
_cell.angle_gamma   90.00
#
_symmetry.space_group_name_H-M   'P 1'
#
loop_
_entity.id
_entity.type
_entity.pdbx_description
1 polymer ?
#
loop_
_entity_poly.entity_id
_entity_poly.type
_entity_poly.pdbx_seq_one_letter_code
_entity_poly.pdbx_strand_id
1 'polypeptide(L)'
;SNLRAALADLQQDTSAGGYQALAAFHGLPAMCPSPDAADRYACCVHGMPTFLLYHRLITMQFENAMLRHGAKLGVPYWDWTQSMRHLPDFLTDAHSNPFHHAQIAFENTVTKRSPQPELFEQLSDHLNSHILRKILLAFELKDFCQFTVQMEGVHNDIHYLIGGTEKFSMTHLHYSAFDPIFYLVHSNLDRLFALWQSLQKYRGLPYNSAPCIDQFYMRDPIEPFNFGIEFNPDPVTRKHSKPADVFDWEHSFDYTYDRLSTYGYSLEELQAKVDEHRREKDRILAAFMLHGIGTSARVDFSVCIADKNGDEDCSHPAGWFTLLGGSKEMNWYYDRPYLYDITDTLDSMGLKYGDYFWIQSKVTAHNGTSLDGHTTFPQPFQVYVPKGGDHTVLTVNWHPKNTFPSFFTFSGDTRLRFAVYHSESQPIKRMLHPQNVFKCNLPKYSYVDVKAGEEITLHKGFYMYTTGDEKQCNNGFKLFFKKV
;
A
#
# COMPACT_ATOMS: atom_id res chain seq x y z
N SER A 1 -13.50 28.39 -12.46
CA SER A 1 -14.56 27.45 -12.06
C SER A 1 -15.19 27.92 -10.75
N ASN A 2 -16.33 27.37 -10.31
CA ASN A 2 -16.99 27.75 -9.05
C ASN A 2 -16.68 26.81 -7.87
N LEU A 3 -15.64 25.99 -8.00
CA LEU A 3 -15.26 24.99 -6.99
C LEU A 3 -14.97 25.61 -5.62
N ARG A 4 -14.31 26.78 -5.57
CA ARG A 4 -14.05 27.50 -4.31
C ARG A 4 -15.34 27.86 -3.58
N ALA A 5 -16.35 28.38 -4.30
CA ALA A 5 -17.63 28.73 -3.68
C ALA A 5 -18.35 27.48 -3.14
N ALA A 6 -18.44 26.42 -3.95
CA ALA A 6 -19.10 25.17 -3.53
C ALA A 6 -18.42 24.53 -2.31
N LEU A 7 -17.08 24.52 -2.25
CA LEU A 7 -16.36 24.01 -1.09
C LEU A 7 -16.55 24.90 0.14
N ALA A 8 -16.57 26.23 -0.02
CA ALA A 8 -16.84 27.14 1.09
C ALA A 8 -18.24 26.92 1.69
N ASP A 9 -19.24 26.67 0.84
CA ASP A 9 -20.61 26.34 1.28
C ASP A 9 -20.64 24.97 1.96
N LEU A 10 -19.97 23.96 1.40
CA LEU A 10 -19.86 22.62 1.98
C LEU A 10 -19.15 22.62 3.35
N GLN A 11 -18.11 23.45 3.52
CA GLN A 11 -17.41 23.60 4.80
C GLN A 11 -18.26 24.27 5.88
N GLN A 12 -19.27 25.05 5.51
CA GLN A 12 -20.22 25.67 6.43
C GLN A 12 -21.41 24.76 6.77
N ASP A 13 -21.65 23.72 5.96
CA ASP A 13 -22.71 22.73 6.21
C ASP A 13 -22.34 21.85 7.42
N THR A 14 -23.21 21.88 8.43
CA THR A 14 -23.07 21.13 9.68
C THR A 14 -23.98 19.89 9.75
N SER A 15 -24.70 19.58 8.67
CA SER A 15 -25.52 18.38 8.56
C SER A 15 -24.67 17.11 8.39
N ALA A 16 -25.33 15.94 8.37
CA ALA A 16 -24.68 14.67 8.05
C ALA A 16 -24.06 14.62 6.64
N GLY A 17 -24.44 15.55 5.75
CA GLY A 17 -23.86 15.70 4.41
C GLY A 17 -22.78 16.80 4.33
N GLY A 18 -22.44 17.42 5.45
CA GLY A 18 -21.49 18.53 5.53
C GLY A 18 -20.03 18.08 5.66
N TYR A 19 -19.10 19.00 5.39
CA TYR A 19 -17.67 18.68 5.25
C TYR A 19 -17.07 17.94 6.46
N GLN A 20 -17.42 18.33 7.69
CA GLN A 20 -16.91 17.68 8.91
C GLN A 20 -17.38 16.23 9.02
N ALA A 21 -18.64 15.95 8.67
CA ALA A 21 -19.20 14.60 8.68
C ALA A 21 -18.53 13.73 7.62
N LEU A 22 -18.31 14.27 6.41
CA LEU A 22 -17.60 13.59 5.33
C LEU A 22 -16.17 13.21 5.73
N ALA A 23 -15.42 14.13 6.31
CA ALA A 23 -14.06 13.86 6.77
C ALA A 23 -14.01 12.74 7.83
N ALA A 24 -15.02 12.65 8.69
CA ALA A 24 -15.15 11.60 9.70
C ALA A 24 -15.42 10.21 9.11
N PHE A 25 -15.82 10.09 7.84
CA PHE A 25 -15.89 8.76 7.19
C PHE A 25 -14.52 8.11 7.19
N HIS A 26 -13.44 8.87 7.04
CA HIS A 26 -12.08 8.33 7.09
C HIS A 26 -11.41 8.60 8.45
N GLY A 27 -11.45 9.85 8.92
CA GLY A 27 -10.74 10.28 10.12
C GLY A 27 -11.50 10.04 11.42
N LEU A 28 -11.16 10.85 12.43
CA LEU A 28 -11.93 10.98 13.65
C LEU A 28 -13.03 12.05 13.49
N PRO A 29 -14.12 12.01 14.26
CA PRO A 29 -14.46 11.00 15.27
C PRO A 29 -14.76 9.62 14.69
N ALA A 30 -14.32 8.57 15.38
CA ALA A 30 -14.52 7.18 14.96
C ALA A 30 -16.01 6.79 14.90
N MET A 31 -16.43 6.17 13.80
CA MET A 31 -17.82 5.75 13.58
C MET A 31 -18.01 4.23 13.47
N CYS A 32 -16.95 3.47 13.20
CA CYS A 32 -17.03 2.03 12.95
C CYS A 32 -16.79 1.22 14.23
N PRO A 33 -17.30 -0.02 14.34
CA PRO A 33 -17.99 -0.80 13.30
C PRO A 33 -19.47 -0.45 13.14
N SER A 34 -20.07 0.22 14.12
CA SER A 34 -21.46 0.64 14.06
C SER A 34 -21.71 1.83 15.00
N PRO A 35 -22.79 2.59 14.78
CA PRO A 35 -23.18 3.68 15.68
C PRO A 35 -23.43 3.23 17.13
N ASP A 36 -23.82 1.99 17.38
CA ASP A 36 -24.12 1.53 18.75
C ASP A 36 -22.94 0.84 19.45
N ALA A 37 -21.80 0.72 18.77
CA ALA A 37 -20.62 0.07 19.33
C ALA A 37 -20.00 0.89 20.47
N ALA A 38 -19.69 0.22 21.58
CA ALA A 38 -19.05 0.82 22.74
C ALA A 38 -17.59 1.21 22.49
N ASP A 39 -16.85 0.38 21.75
CA ASP A 39 -15.50 0.71 21.28
C ASP A 39 -15.53 0.92 19.78
N ARG A 40 -15.32 2.17 19.38
CA ARG A 40 -15.28 2.57 17.98
C ARG A 40 -13.85 2.78 17.50
N TYR A 41 -13.63 2.43 16.24
CA TYR A 41 -12.42 2.66 15.48
C TYR A 41 -12.70 3.55 14.25
N ALA A 42 -11.66 4.19 13.74
CA ALA A 42 -11.73 5.00 12.53
C ALA A 42 -12.09 4.09 11.36
N CYS A 43 -13.12 4.44 10.59
CA CYS A 43 -13.62 3.59 9.49
C CYS A 43 -12.64 3.47 8.31
N CYS A 44 -11.55 4.21 8.36
CA CYS A 44 -10.49 4.16 7.38
C CYS A 44 -10.03 2.71 7.07
N VAL A 45 -10.15 2.32 5.81
CA VAL A 45 -9.69 1.02 5.32
C VAL A 45 -8.32 1.19 4.66
N HIS A 46 -7.26 1.02 5.46
CA HIS A 46 -5.87 0.84 5.01
C HIS A 46 -5.39 -0.57 5.35
N GLY A 47 -4.46 -1.11 4.58
CA GLY A 47 -3.90 -2.44 4.78
C GLY A 47 -4.75 -3.58 4.22
N MET A 48 -5.96 -3.28 3.75
CA MET A 48 -6.97 -4.25 3.35
C MET A 48 -7.06 -4.32 1.82
N PRO A 49 -7.43 -5.48 1.25
CA PRO A 49 -7.52 -5.61 -0.20
C PRO A 49 -8.63 -4.74 -0.83
N THR A 50 -9.55 -4.20 -0.02
CA THR A 50 -10.62 -3.28 -0.44
C THR A 50 -10.21 -1.80 -0.38
N PHE A 51 -8.95 -1.47 -0.04
CA PHE A 51 -8.42 -0.10 0.08
C PHE A 51 -8.81 0.83 -1.08
N LEU A 52 -8.56 0.42 -2.33
CA LEU A 52 -8.87 1.27 -3.50
C LEU A 52 -10.38 1.50 -3.67
N LEU A 53 -11.20 0.51 -3.34
CA LEU A 53 -12.66 0.57 -3.46
C LEU A 53 -13.25 1.50 -2.39
N TYR A 54 -12.74 1.40 -1.16
CA TYR A 54 -13.07 2.33 -0.08
C TYR A 54 -12.79 3.78 -0.48
N HIS A 55 -11.59 4.07 -0.97
CA HIS A 55 -11.18 5.43 -1.29
C HIS A 55 -11.86 6.00 -2.56
N ARG A 56 -12.27 5.14 -3.50
CA ARG A 56 -13.18 5.54 -4.60
C ARG A 56 -14.51 6.05 -4.04
N LEU A 57 -15.13 5.31 -3.12
CA LEU A 57 -16.38 5.75 -2.49
C LEU A 57 -16.21 7.05 -1.68
N ILE A 58 -15.09 7.23 -0.98
CA ILE A 58 -14.79 8.50 -0.28
C ILE A 58 -14.72 9.68 -1.26
N THR A 59 -14.03 9.50 -2.39
CA THR A 59 -13.88 10.55 -3.40
C THR A 59 -15.24 10.90 -4.02
N MET A 60 -16.05 9.90 -4.36
CA MET A 60 -17.40 10.09 -4.87
C MET A 60 -18.32 10.75 -3.83
N GLN A 61 -18.19 10.37 -2.56
CA GLN A 61 -18.97 10.96 -1.48
C GLN A 61 -18.73 12.47 -1.36
N PHE A 62 -17.47 12.89 -1.51
CA PHE A 62 -17.08 14.29 -1.53
C PHE A 62 -17.53 15.01 -2.80
N GLU A 63 -17.39 14.38 -3.96
CA GLU A 63 -17.87 14.94 -5.24
C GLU A 63 -19.38 15.19 -5.23
N ASN A 64 -20.17 14.21 -4.80
CA ASN A 64 -21.63 14.36 -4.70
C ASN A 64 -22.04 15.44 -3.69
N ALA A 65 -21.27 15.64 -2.63
CA ALA A 65 -21.48 16.76 -1.71
C ALA A 65 -21.16 18.10 -2.40
N MET A 66 -20.01 18.22 -3.06
CA MET A 66 -19.66 19.42 -3.84
C MET A 66 -20.72 19.79 -4.88
N LEU A 67 -21.26 18.80 -5.60
CA LEU A 67 -22.32 19.00 -6.60
C LEU A 67 -23.64 19.49 -5.95
N ARG A 68 -24.04 18.93 -4.81
CA ARG A 68 -25.22 19.39 -4.05
C ARG A 68 -25.05 20.83 -3.55
N HIS A 69 -23.81 21.24 -3.28
CA HIS A 69 -23.45 22.62 -2.89
C HIS A 69 -23.10 23.48 -4.12
N GLY A 70 -23.53 23.08 -5.31
CA GLY A 70 -23.55 23.91 -6.51
C GLY A 70 -22.31 23.82 -7.39
N ALA A 71 -21.35 22.92 -7.14
CA ALA A 71 -20.22 22.70 -8.05
C ALA A 71 -20.70 22.34 -9.46
N LYS A 72 -20.04 22.89 -10.48
CA LYS A 72 -20.35 22.63 -11.90
C LYS A 72 -19.44 21.61 -12.57
N LEU A 73 -18.38 21.21 -11.88
CA LEU A 73 -17.37 20.27 -12.34
C LEU A 73 -17.12 19.27 -11.22
N GLY A 74 -16.67 18.09 -11.61
CA GLY A 74 -16.18 17.09 -10.68
C GLY A 74 -14.96 17.54 -9.88
N VAL A 75 -14.58 16.71 -8.92
CA VAL A 75 -13.42 16.94 -8.04
C VAL A 75 -12.15 16.89 -8.90
N PRO A 76 -11.33 17.95 -8.93
CA PRO A 76 -10.09 17.92 -9.68
C PRO A 76 -9.17 16.84 -9.13
N TYR A 77 -8.50 16.09 -10.00
CA TYR A 77 -7.39 15.25 -9.58
C TYR A 77 -6.10 16.07 -9.62
N TRP A 78 -5.20 15.80 -8.69
CA TRP A 78 -3.83 16.32 -8.76
C TRP A 78 -2.88 15.21 -9.19
N ASP A 79 -2.31 15.34 -10.40
CA ASP A 79 -1.31 14.41 -10.91
C ASP A 79 0.05 14.62 -10.23
N TRP A 80 0.16 14.11 -8.99
CA TRP A 80 1.35 14.16 -8.13
C TRP A 80 2.51 13.29 -8.64
N THR A 81 2.35 12.67 -9.80
CA THR A 81 3.43 11.97 -10.48
C THR A 81 4.33 12.97 -11.21
N GLN A 82 3.76 14.04 -11.77
CA GLN A 82 4.53 14.99 -12.56
C GLN A 82 5.56 15.75 -11.70
N SER A 83 6.72 16.04 -12.31
CA SER A 83 7.74 16.85 -11.64
C SER A 83 7.20 18.24 -11.33
N MET A 84 7.47 18.72 -10.12
CA MET A 84 7.00 20.01 -9.65
C MET A 84 8.00 20.69 -8.73
N ARG A 85 7.91 22.02 -8.65
CA ARG A 85 8.81 22.85 -7.82
C ARG A 85 8.14 23.39 -6.56
N HIS A 86 6.81 23.35 -6.52
CA HIS A 86 5.97 23.77 -5.42
C HIS A 86 4.59 23.13 -5.56
N LEU A 87 3.82 23.08 -4.48
CA LEU A 87 2.42 22.68 -4.54
C LEU A 87 1.63 23.63 -5.44
N PRO A 88 0.60 23.16 -6.16
CA PRO A 88 -0.19 24.01 -7.06
C PRO A 88 -0.75 25.26 -6.36
N ASP A 89 -0.68 26.42 -7.01
CA ASP A 89 -1.19 27.70 -6.48
C ASP A 89 -2.67 27.65 -6.06
N PHE A 90 -3.46 26.81 -6.75
CA PHE A 90 -4.84 26.51 -6.39
C PHE A 90 -5.00 26.07 -4.93
N LEU A 91 -3.98 25.40 -4.37
CA LEU A 91 -3.95 24.81 -3.03
C LEU A 91 -3.16 25.64 -2.01
N THR A 92 -2.37 26.62 -2.44
CA THR A 92 -1.46 27.39 -1.57
C THR A 92 -1.79 28.87 -1.45
N ASP A 93 -2.64 29.41 -2.33
CA ASP A 93 -3.20 30.75 -2.19
C ASP A 93 -3.96 30.86 -0.85
N ALA A 94 -3.52 31.73 0.06
CA ALA A 94 -4.10 31.89 1.38
C ALA A 94 -5.31 32.84 1.42
N HIS A 95 -5.56 33.58 0.34
CA HIS A 95 -6.59 34.61 0.32
C HIS A 95 -7.99 34.00 0.08
N SER A 96 -8.74 33.77 1.16
CA SER A 96 -10.12 33.27 1.10
C SER A 96 -10.25 31.99 0.25
N ASN A 97 -9.32 31.06 0.47
CA ASN A 97 -9.24 29.82 -0.29
C ASN A 97 -9.63 28.61 0.57
N PRO A 98 -10.83 28.04 0.39
CA PRO A 98 -11.26 26.89 1.17
C PRO A 98 -10.50 25.60 0.82
N PHE A 99 -9.70 25.59 -0.26
CA PHE A 99 -8.80 24.48 -0.59
C PHE A 99 -7.42 24.58 0.09
N HIS A 100 -7.09 25.71 0.72
CA HIS A 100 -5.79 25.86 1.40
C HIS A 100 -5.74 25.07 2.71
N HIS A 101 -6.80 25.13 3.50
CA HIS A 101 -6.92 24.46 4.78
C HIS A 101 -8.40 24.36 5.16
N ALA A 102 -8.74 23.51 6.11
CA ALA A 102 -10.07 23.43 6.69
C ALA A 102 -10.01 23.32 8.21
N GLN A 103 -11.11 23.66 8.86
CA GLN A 103 -11.26 23.50 10.31
C GLN A 103 -11.38 22.01 10.67
N ILE A 104 -10.82 21.64 11.82
CA ILE A 104 -11.10 20.39 12.53
C ILE A 104 -11.86 20.79 13.78
N ALA A 105 -13.19 20.78 13.70
CA ALA A 105 -14.03 21.46 14.69
C ALA A 105 -13.84 20.94 16.12
N PHE A 106 -13.72 19.61 16.29
CA PHE A 106 -13.61 18.97 17.60
C PHE A 106 -12.23 19.11 18.25
N GLU A 107 -11.18 19.40 17.46
CA GLU A 107 -9.83 19.71 17.96
C GLU A 107 -9.60 21.23 18.11
N ASN A 108 -10.57 22.05 17.70
CA ASN A 108 -10.48 23.51 17.66
C ASN A 108 -9.20 24.01 16.97
N THR A 109 -8.89 23.43 15.81
CA THR A 109 -7.69 23.75 15.03
C THR A 109 -7.97 23.69 13.53
N VAL A 110 -6.97 24.00 12.71
CA VAL A 110 -7.05 23.87 11.24
C VAL A 110 -6.04 22.82 10.76
N THR A 111 -6.32 22.26 9.59
CA THR A 111 -5.41 21.36 8.90
C THR A 111 -4.12 22.09 8.55
N LYS A 112 -3.00 21.40 8.71
CA LYS A 112 -1.66 21.90 8.40
C LYS A 112 -0.98 21.02 7.36
N ARG A 113 -0.08 21.63 6.60
CA ARG A 113 0.77 20.94 5.63
C ARG A 113 2.22 21.31 5.92
N SER A 114 3.10 20.33 5.82
CA SER A 114 4.55 20.51 5.93
C SER A 114 5.20 19.73 4.79
N PRO A 115 5.16 20.28 3.56
CA PRO A 115 5.61 19.54 2.39
C PRO A 115 7.09 19.18 2.48
N GLN A 116 7.42 17.93 2.18
CA GLN A 116 8.79 17.41 2.27
C GLN A 116 9.55 17.70 0.97
N PRO A 117 10.88 17.93 1.04
CA PRO A 117 11.68 18.31 -0.12
C PRO A 117 11.69 17.24 -1.22
N GLU A 118 11.57 15.95 -0.86
CA GLU A 118 11.50 14.84 -1.81
C GLU A 118 10.30 14.95 -2.78
N LEU A 119 9.25 15.69 -2.42
CA LEU A 119 8.11 15.97 -3.31
C LEU A 119 8.49 16.84 -4.51
N PHE A 120 9.52 17.69 -4.36
CA PHE A 120 9.90 18.70 -5.34
C PHE A 120 11.18 18.35 -6.11
N GLU A 121 11.66 17.11 -5.96
CA GLU A 121 12.90 16.66 -6.56
C GLU A 121 12.89 16.83 -8.09
N GLN A 122 13.96 17.45 -8.61
CA GLN A 122 14.15 17.72 -10.03
C GLN A 122 15.22 16.78 -10.58
N LEU A 123 14.80 15.63 -11.10
CA LEU A 123 15.71 14.65 -11.69
C LEU A 123 15.93 14.93 -13.18
N SER A 124 17.17 14.70 -13.65
CA SER A 124 17.53 14.83 -15.07
C SER A 124 16.88 13.75 -15.95
N ASP A 125 16.78 12.54 -15.41
CA ASP A 125 15.96 11.46 -15.96
C ASP A 125 14.78 11.22 -15.00
N HIS A 126 13.60 11.64 -15.44
CA HIS A 126 12.39 11.57 -14.65
C HIS A 126 11.96 10.13 -14.34
N LEU A 127 12.36 9.14 -15.14
CA LEU A 127 12.09 7.71 -14.88
C LEU A 127 12.75 7.22 -13.58
N ASN A 128 13.75 7.95 -13.08
CA ASN A 128 14.38 7.67 -11.80
C ASN A 128 13.63 8.26 -10.59
N SER A 129 12.52 8.97 -10.81
CA SER A 129 11.70 9.50 -9.71
C SER A 129 11.18 8.36 -8.83
N HIS A 130 11.36 8.53 -7.52
CA HIS A 130 10.85 7.61 -6.50
C HIS A 130 9.38 7.25 -6.71
N ILE A 131 8.54 8.26 -6.96
CA ILE A 131 7.11 8.11 -7.17
C ILE A 131 6.84 7.36 -8.49
N LEU A 132 7.49 7.78 -9.59
CA LEU A 132 7.28 7.16 -10.91
C LEU A 132 7.67 5.68 -10.91
N ARG A 133 8.83 5.34 -10.33
CA ARG A 133 9.32 3.95 -10.28
C ARG A 133 8.33 3.03 -9.58
N LYS A 134 7.78 3.46 -8.44
CA LYS A 134 6.77 2.68 -7.71
C LYS A 134 5.46 2.58 -8.49
N ILE A 135 5.06 3.64 -9.19
CA ILE A 135 3.91 3.59 -10.10
C ILE A 135 4.13 2.60 -11.24
N LEU A 136 5.26 2.65 -11.93
CA LEU A 136 5.57 1.70 -13.02
C LEU A 136 5.59 0.27 -12.52
N LEU A 137 6.17 0.03 -11.33
CA LEU A 137 6.11 -1.26 -10.67
C LEU A 137 4.67 -1.69 -10.36
N ALA A 138 3.80 -0.78 -9.91
CA ALA A 138 2.39 -1.08 -9.70
C ALA A 138 1.69 -1.46 -11.02
N PHE A 139 1.89 -0.69 -12.10
CA PHE A 139 1.28 -0.96 -13.40
C PHE A 139 1.80 -2.23 -14.09
N GLU A 140 2.98 -2.72 -13.70
CA GLU A 140 3.48 -4.05 -14.09
C GLU A 140 2.62 -5.19 -13.52
N LEU A 141 2.02 -4.99 -12.36
CA LEU A 141 1.27 -6.03 -11.65
C LEU A 141 -0.10 -6.25 -12.28
N LYS A 142 -0.39 -7.53 -12.57
CA LYS A 142 -1.63 -7.98 -13.21
C LYS A 142 -2.69 -8.45 -12.22
N ASP A 143 -2.32 -8.78 -10.99
CA ASP A 143 -3.23 -9.20 -9.92
C ASP A 143 -3.72 -7.98 -9.15
N PHE A 144 -5.03 -7.84 -8.99
CA PHE A 144 -5.63 -6.69 -8.30
C PHE A 144 -5.10 -6.53 -6.87
N CYS A 145 -5.05 -7.62 -6.09
CA CYS A 145 -4.64 -7.53 -4.68
C CYS A 145 -3.18 -7.10 -4.55
N GLN A 146 -2.29 -7.61 -5.41
CA GLN A 146 -0.90 -7.18 -5.43
C GLN A 146 -0.75 -5.73 -5.91
N PHE A 147 -1.54 -5.29 -6.89
CA PHE A 147 -1.60 -3.89 -7.36
C PHE A 147 -2.06 -2.95 -6.24
N THR A 148 -3.13 -3.30 -5.51
CA THR A 148 -3.66 -2.52 -4.38
C THR A 148 -2.58 -2.25 -3.32
N VAL A 149 -1.80 -3.27 -2.94
CA VAL A 149 -0.70 -3.09 -1.97
C VAL A 149 0.34 -2.08 -2.45
N GLN A 150 0.74 -2.11 -3.72
CA GLN A 150 1.70 -1.13 -4.25
C GLN A 150 1.10 0.27 -4.31
N MET A 151 -0.14 0.39 -4.78
CA MET A 151 -0.82 1.68 -4.89
C MET A 151 -1.04 2.33 -3.53
N GLU A 152 -1.38 1.54 -2.50
CA GLU A 152 -1.45 2.02 -1.12
C GLU A 152 -0.08 2.53 -0.64
N GLY A 153 1.00 1.79 -0.91
CA GLY A 153 2.36 2.24 -0.56
C GLY A 153 2.75 3.56 -1.21
N VAL A 154 2.48 3.75 -2.52
CA VAL A 154 2.75 5.03 -3.20
C VAL A 154 1.88 6.15 -2.66
N HIS A 155 0.61 5.87 -2.44
CA HIS A 155 -0.33 6.81 -1.84
C HIS A 155 0.13 7.28 -0.46
N ASN A 156 0.60 6.37 0.38
CA ASN A 156 1.09 6.68 1.73
C ASN A 156 2.28 7.64 1.68
N ASP A 157 3.18 7.46 0.70
CA ASP A 157 4.30 8.39 0.51
C ASP A 157 3.79 9.80 0.21
N ILE A 158 2.78 9.96 -0.65
CA ILE A 158 2.19 11.26 -0.97
C ILE A 158 1.59 11.93 0.26
N HIS A 159 0.88 11.17 1.11
CA HIS A 159 0.38 11.68 2.39
C HIS A 159 1.50 12.25 3.27
N TYR A 160 2.60 11.50 3.41
CA TYR A 160 3.78 11.96 4.15
C TYR A 160 4.44 13.17 3.51
N LEU A 161 4.61 13.16 2.19
CA LEU A 161 5.26 14.21 1.43
C LEU A 161 4.50 15.54 1.48
N ILE A 162 3.18 15.52 1.75
CA ILE A 162 2.38 16.74 1.93
C ILE A 162 2.31 17.15 3.41
N GLY A 163 2.06 16.19 4.31
CA GLY A 163 1.77 16.46 5.71
C GLY A 163 3.01 16.62 6.59
N GLY A 164 4.12 15.99 6.21
CA GLY A 164 5.35 15.96 6.98
C GLY A 164 5.15 15.41 8.38
N THR A 165 5.64 16.14 9.38
CA THR A 165 5.61 15.77 10.80
C THR A 165 4.50 16.46 11.60
N GLU A 166 3.60 17.19 10.95
CA GLU A 166 2.53 17.90 11.66
C GLU A 166 1.41 16.93 12.08
N LYS A 167 0.94 17.02 13.33
CA LYS A 167 -0.10 16.13 13.88
C LYS A 167 -1.42 16.21 13.11
N PHE A 168 -1.88 17.42 12.77
CA PHE A 168 -3.17 17.67 12.12
C PHE A 168 -2.98 17.85 10.61
N SER A 169 -2.37 16.87 9.96
CA SER A 169 -1.93 16.95 8.56
C SER A 169 -2.28 15.72 7.74
N MET A 170 -1.96 15.76 6.45
CA MET A 170 -2.07 14.63 5.52
C MET A 170 -1.33 13.37 5.99
N THR A 171 -0.25 13.46 6.77
CA THR A 171 0.50 12.28 7.24
C THR A 171 -0.26 11.48 8.30
N HIS A 172 -1.22 12.09 9.00
CA HIS A 172 -1.89 11.48 10.14
C HIS A 172 -3.27 10.94 9.76
N LEU A 173 -3.46 9.62 9.84
CA LEU A 173 -4.66 8.92 9.35
C LEU A 173 -5.97 9.49 9.93
N HIS A 174 -5.97 9.80 11.22
CA HIS A 174 -7.14 10.37 11.91
C HIS A 174 -7.58 11.77 11.42
N TYR A 175 -6.70 12.54 10.77
CA TYR A 175 -6.95 13.95 10.45
C TYR A 175 -6.79 14.29 8.97
N SER A 176 -6.15 13.42 8.18
CA SER A 176 -5.85 13.68 6.76
C SER A 176 -7.08 14.06 5.94
N ALA A 177 -8.21 13.38 6.17
CA ALA A 177 -9.46 13.63 5.45
C ALA A 177 -10.11 14.99 5.72
N PHE A 178 -9.67 15.72 6.75
CA PHE A 178 -10.10 17.10 6.94
C PHE A 178 -9.37 18.06 6.00
N ASP A 179 -8.18 17.72 5.52
CA ASP A 179 -7.45 18.59 4.61
C ASP A 179 -8.07 18.54 3.20
N PRO A 180 -8.48 19.67 2.59
CA PRO A 180 -9.08 19.66 1.25
C PRO A 180 -8.23 18.98 0.16
N ILE A 181 -6.90 18.98 0.30
CA ILE A 181 -6.00 18.33 -0.67
C ILE A 181 -6.16 16.81 -0.69
N PHE A 182 -6.64 16.22 0.42
CA PHE A 182 -6.93 14.79 0.53
C PHE A 182 -7.78 14.31 -0.64
N TYR A 183 -8.87 15.01 -0.93
CA TYR A 183 -9.81 14.61 -1.98
C TYR A 183 -9.21 14.73 -3.39
N LEU A 184 -8.26 15.65 -3.61
CA LEU A 184 -7.55 15.78 -4.89
C LEU A 184 -6.51 14.67 -5.08
N VAL A 185 -5.83 14.29 -3.99
CA VAL A 185 -4.88 13.17 -3.95
C VAL A 185 -5.61 11.86 -4.23
N HIS A 186 -6.73 11.63 -3.54
CA HIS A 186 -7.56 10.43 -3.73
C HIS A 186 -8.29 10.41 -5.08
N SER A 187 -8.67 11.57 -5.63
CA SER A 187 -9.17 11.64 -7.01
C SER A 187 -8.12 11.19 -8.04
N ASN A 188 -6.83 11.53 -7.83
CA ASN A 188 -5.77 11.01 -8.69
C ASN A 188 -5.46 9.52 -8.42
N LEU A 189 -5.54 9.06 -7.17
CA LEU A 189 -5.42 7.64 -6.85
C LEU A 189 -6.50 6.82 -7.57
N ASP A 190 -7.75 7.29 -7.55
CA ASP A 190 -8.85 6.64 -8.26
C ASP A 190 -8.67 6.71 -9.78
N ARG A 191 -8.18 7.83 -10.32
CA ARG A 191 -7.82 7.95 -11.73
C ARG A 191 -6.77 6.92 -12.15
N LEU A 192 -5.73 6.72 -11.33
CA LEU A 192 -4.69 5.70 -11.59
C LEU A 192 -5.26 4.29 -11.50
N PHE A 193 -6.21 4.04 -10.58
CA PHE A 193 -6.94 2.77 -10.55
C PHE A 193 -7.79 2.55 -11.80
N ALA A 194 -8.55 3.56 -12.26
CA ALA A 194 -9.31 3.50 -13.52
C ALA A 194 -8.41 3.27 -14.74
N LEU A 195 -7.21 3.88 -14.77
CA LEU A 195 -6.19 3.63 -15.78
C LEU A 195 -5.69 2.18 -15.73
N TRP A 196 -5.45 1.61 -14.54
CA TRP A 196 -5.10 0.20 -14.41
C TRP A 196 -6.22 -0.72 -14.91
N GLN A 197 -7.49 -0.41 -14.60
CA GLN A 197 -8.63 -1.18 -15.12
C GLN A 197 -8.67 -1.16 -16.65
N SER A 198 -8.42 0.02 -17.25
CA SER A 198 -8.31 0.16 -18.71
C SER A 198 -7.15 -0.66 -19.28
N LEU A 199 -6.01 -0.68 -18.59
CA LEU A 199 -4.82 -1.44 -19.01
C LEU A 199 -5.07 -2.95 -18.91
N GLN A 200 -5.77 -3.40 -17.88
CA GLN A 200 -6.18 -4.80 -17.75
C GLN A 200 -7.17 -5.22 -18.84
N LYS A 201 -8.11 -4.35 -19.20
CA LYS A 201 -9.02 -4.55 -20.34
C LYS A 201 -8.23 -4.68 -21.65
N TYR A 202 -7.23 -3.82 -21.88
CA TYR A 202 -6.31 -3.92 -23.02
C TYR A 202 -5.52 -5.23 -23.04
N ARG A 203 -5.09 -5.72 -21.86
CA ARG A 203 -4.40 -7.02 -21.69
C ARG A 203 -5.32 -8.24 -21.83
N GLY A 204 -6.64 -8.07 -21.94
CA GLY A 204 -7.62 -9.16 -21.91
C GLY A 204 -7.73 -9.85 -20.55
N LEU A 205 -7.43 -9.14 -19.46
CA LEU A 205 -7.44 -9.64 -18.09
C LEU A 205 -8.65 -9.11 -17.30
N PRO A 206 -9.03 -9.74 -16.17
CA PRO A 206 -10.05 -9.20 -15.29
C PRO A 206 -9.72 -7.78 -14.81
N TYR A 207 -10.69 -6.87 -14.93
CA TYR A 207 -10.55 -5.44 -14.60
C TYR A 207 -11.64 -4.90 -13.66
N ASN A 208 -12.83 -5.51 -13.64
CA ASN A 208 -13.94 -5.17 -12.74
C ASN A 208 -14.22 -6.28 -11.70
N SER A 209 -13.18 -6.99 -11.29
CA SER A 209 -13.30 -8.05 -10.29
C SER A 209 -11.96 -8.32 -9.62
N ALA A 210 -12.01 -8.83 -8.39
CA ALA A 210 -10.82 -9.26 -7.67
C ALA A 210 -10.99 -10.69 -7.14
N PRO A 211 -10.71 -11.73 -7.96
CA PRO A 211 -10.80 -13.13 -7.54
C PRO A 211 -9.86 -13.50 -6.38
N CYS A 212 -8.87 -12.65 -6.12
CA CYS A 212 -7.91 -12.77 -5.03
C CYS A 212 -8.51 -12.40 -3.66
N ILE A 213 -9.66 -11.73 -3.62
CA ILE A 213 -10.38 -11.34 -2.40
C ILE A 213 -11.43 -12.39 -2.08
N ASP A 214 -11.56 -12.74 -0.80
CA ASP A 214 -12.64 -13.64 -0.36
C ASP A 214 -14.01 -13.04 -0.70
N GLN A 215 -14.94 -13.90 -1.18
CA GLN A 215 -16.28 -13.46 -1.55
C GLN A 215 -17.06 -12.86 -0.38
N PHE A 216 -16.72 -13.23 0.85
CA PHE A 216 -17.26 -12.63 2.07
C PHE A 216 -16.96 -11.12 2.10
N TYR A 217 -15.69 -10.74 2.02
CA TYR A 217 -15.29 -9.31 1.98
C TYR A 217 -15.91 -8.57 0.80
N MET A 218 -16.09 -9.22 -0.35
CA MET A 218 -16.68 -8.59 -1.53
C MET A 218 -18.19 -8.28 -1.40
N ARG A 219 -18.90 -8.97 -0.51
CA ARG A 219 -20.35 -8.85 -0.31
C ARG A 219 -20.72 -8.06 0.94
N ASP A 220 -19.80 -7.98 1.88
CA ASP A 220 -19.95 -7.17 3.08
C ASP A 220 -19.86 -5.69 2.74
N PRO A 221 -20.87 -4.88 3.09
CA PRO A 221 -20.82 -3.46 2.87
C PRO A 221 -19.65 -2.81 3.60
N ILE A 222 -18.96 -1.90 2.92
CA ILE A 222 -17.92 -1.05 3.48
C ILE A 222 -18.57 -0.05 4.43
N GLU A 223 -18.22 -0.10 5.71
CA GLU A 223 -18.62 0.92 6.68
C GLU A 223 -17.82 2.23 6.49
N PRO A 224 -18.42 3.40 6.75
CA PRO A 224 -19.78 3.62 7.25
C PRO A 224 -20.79 3.89 6.12
N PHE A 225 -20.44 3.61 4.85
CA PHE A 225 -21.29 3.96 3.71
C PHE A 225 -22.67 3.31 3.77
N ASN A 226 -22.77 2.12 4.36
CA ASN A 226 -24.00 1.38 4.57
C ASN A 226 -24.85 1.87 5.75
N PHE A 227 -24.35 2.81 6.57
CA PHE A 227 -25.11 3.31 7.71
C PHE A 227 -26.36 4.10 7.25
N GLY A 228 -27.29 4.32 8.18
CA GLY A 228 -28.56 4.97 7.89
C GLY A 228 -28.41 6.39 7.33
N ILE A 229 -29.53 6.94 6.82
CA ILE A 229 -29.57 8.25 6.16
C ILE A 229 -29.12 9.41 7.07
N GLU A 230 -29.21 9.20 8.38
CA GLU A 230 -28.74 10.10 9.43
C GLU A 230 -27.21 10.19 9.53
N PHE A 231 -26.48 9.20 9.00
CA PHE A 231 -25.01 9.18 8.94
C PHE A 231 -24.50 9.38 7.50
N ASN A 232 -25.12 8.68 6.54
CA ASN A 232 -24.80 8.80 5.14
C ASN A 232 -26.05 9.23 4.35
N PRO A 233 -26.27 10.54 4.10
CA PRO A 233 -27.42 11.00 3.35
C PRO A 233 -27.34 10.70 1.85
N ASP A 234 -26.17 10.36 1.31
CA ASP A 234 -25.98 10.12 -0.11
C ASP A 234 -26.54 8.76 -0.55
N PRO A 235 -27.55 8.74 -1.43
CA PRO A 235 -28.18 7.49 -1.86
C PRO A 235 -27.28 6.65 -2.76
N VAL A 236 -26.31 7.23 -3.47
CA VAL A 236 -25.44 6.50 -4.41
C VAL A 236 -24.41 5.69 -3.62
N THR A 237 -23.64 6.34 -2.76
CA THR A 237 -22.63 5.64 -1.94
C THR A 237 -23.26 4.63 -0.98
N ARG A 238 -24.44 4.94 -0.42
CA ARG A 238 -25.18 4.01 0.45
C ARG A 238 -25.70 2.78 -0.28
N LYS A 239 -26.12 2.94 -1.54
CA LYS A 239 -26.57 1.81 -2.37
C LYS A 239 -25.40 0.95 -2.84
N HIS A 240 -24.28 1.58 -3.20
CA HIS A 240 -23.09 0.94 -3.77
C HIS A 240 -22.00 0.69 -2.72
N SER A 241 -22.38 0.51 -1.45
CA SER A 241 -21.43 0.38 -0.35
C SER A 241 -20.69 -0.96 -0.35
N LYS A 242 -21.10 -1.97 -1.13
CA LYS A 242 -20.40 -3.26 -1.21
C LYS A 242 -19.22 -3.16 -2.17
N PRO A 243 -18.04 -3.71 -1.86
CA PRO A 243 -16.87 -3.63 -2.74
C PRO A 243 -17.14 -4.13 -4.17
N ALA A 244 -17.96 -5.17 -4.33
CA ALA A 244 -18.35 -5.69 -5.65
C ALA A 244 -19.07 -4.64 -6.54
N ASP A 245 -19.82 -3.73 -5.94
CA ASP A 245 -20.62 -2.72 -6.64
C ASP A 245 -19.79 -1.48 -7.02
N VAL A 246 -18.53 -1.40 -6.57
CA VAL A 246 -17.64 -0.22 -6.69
C VAL A 246 -16.64 -0.34 -7.85
N PHE A 247 -16.38 -1.56 -8.32
CA PHE A 247 -15.42 -1.82 -9.40
C PHE A 247 -15.81 -1.14 -10.71
N ASP A 248 -17.08 -1.25 -11.09
CA ASP A 248 -17.60 -0.76 -12.37
C ASP A 248 -17.95 0.73 -12.31
N TRP A 249 -16.91 1.56 -12.21
CA TRP A 249 -17.07 3.01 -12.09
C TRP A 249 -17.71 3.66 -13.32
N GLU A 250 -17.46 3.13 -14.52
CA GLU A 250 -17.97 3.67 -15.79
C GLU A 250 -19.49 3.64 -15.87
N HIS A 251 -20.14 2.63 -15.27
CA HIS A 251 -21.58 2.42 -15.38
C HIS A 251 -22.32 2.59 -14.05
N SER A 252 -21.63 2.47 -12.91
CA SER A 252 -22.25 2.57 -11.58
C SER A 252 -22.28 3.98 -11.04
N PHE A 253 -21.38 4.85 -11.53
CA PHE A 253 -21.20 6.21 -11.02
C PHE A 253 -21.22 7.22 -12.19
N ASP A 254 -21.74 8.41 -11.93
CA ASP A 254 -21.94 9.45 -12.95
C ASP A 254 -20.76 10.43 -13.00
N TYR A 255 -19.55 9.91 -13.16
CA TYR A 255 -18.33 10.71 -13.32
C TYR A 255 -17.41 10.15 -14.39
N THR A 256 -16.50 10.99 -14.88
CA THR A 256 -15.43 10.59 -15.78
C THR A 256 -14.21 11.48 -15.60
N TYR A 257 -13.08 11.05 -16.15
CA TYR A 257 -11.85 11.83 -16.19
C TYR A 257 -11.65 12.41 -17.59
N ASP A 258 -11.17 13.65 -17.64
CA ASP A 258 -10.78 14.28 -18.91
C ASP A 258 -9.62 13.53 -19.59
N ARG A 259 -8.70 12.94 -18.81
CA ARG A 259 -7.58 12.12 -19.30
C ARG A 259 -7.24 10.94 -18.40
N LEU A 260 -7.36 9.73 -18.95
CA LEU A 260 -6.82 8.49 -18.38
C LEU A 260 -5.40 8.25 -18.93
N SER A 261 -4.43 8.98 -18.40
CA SER A 261 -3.01 8.85 -18.76
C SER A 261 -2.12 9.17 -17.55
N THR A 262 -0.98 8.51 -17.42
CA THR A 262 0.05 8.84 -16.42
C THR A 262 1.31 9.31 -17.15
N TYR A 263 1.88 10.46 -16.75
CA TYR A 263 2.96 11.16 -17.46
C TYR A 263 2.71 11.41 -18.96
N GLY A 264 1.44 11.54 -19.35
CA GLY A 264 1.07 11.74 -20.76
C GLY A 264 1.19 10.50 -21.64
N TYR A 265 1.57 9.34 -21.10
CA TYR A 265 1.53 8.08 -21.83
C TYR A 265 0.07 7.67 -22.08
N SER A 266 -0.25 7.41 -23.34
CA SER A 266 -1.43 6.65 -23.72
C SER A 266 -1.36 5.22 -23.15
N LEU A 267 -2.45 4.48 -23.29
CA LEU A 267 -2.56 3.13 -22.76
C LEU A 267 -1.51 2.18 -23.37
N GLU A 268 -1.34 2.26 -24.69
CA GLU A 268 -0.40 1.47 -25.47
C GLU A 268 1.05 1.85 -25.14
N GLU A 269 1.34 3.14 -24.99
CA GLU A 269 2.66 3.64 -24.60
C GLU A 269 3.01 3.21 -23.17
N LEU A 270 2.05 3.26 -22.24
CA LEU A 270 2.24 2.79 -20.87
C LEU A 270 2.54 1.29 -20.85
N GLN A 271 1.79 0.48 -21.63
CA GLN A 271 2.08 -0.95 -21.75
C GLN A 271 3.48 -1.20 -22.33
N ALA A 272 3.85 -0.48 -23.39
CA ALA A 272 5.18 -0.58 -23.98
C ALA A 272 6.28 -0.20 -22.99
N LYS A 273 6.09 0.84 -22.17
CA LYS A 273 7.03 1.26 -21.12
C LYS A 273 7.19 0.22 -20.03
N VAL A 274 6.09 -0.38 -19.58
CA VAL A 274 6.13 -1.51 -18.63
C VAL A 274 6.91 -2.68 -19.25
N ASP A 275 6.64 -3.04 -20.50
CA ASP A 275 7.34 -4.16 -21.15
C ASP A 275 8.81 -3.87 -21.46
N GLU A 276 9.17 -2.62 -21.75
CA GLU A 276 10.55 -2.15 -21.89
C GLU A 276 11.29 -2.30 -20.56
N HIS A 277 10.72 -1.76 -19.48
CA HIS A 277 11.31 -1.82 -18.14
C HIS A 277 11.54 -3.27 -17.67
N ARG A 278 10.62 -4.19 -17.96
CA ARG A 278 10.77 -5.64 -17.66
C ARG A 278 11.86 -6.34 -18.47
N ARG A 279 12.16 -5.82 -19.67
CA ARG A 279 13.12 -6.42 -20.61
C ARG A 279 14.48 -5.75 -20.58
N GLU A 280 14.67 -4.72 -19.77
CA GLU A 280 15.91 -3.96 -19.72
C GLU A 280 17.03 -4.75 -19.02
N LYS A 281 16.78 -5.13 -17.77
CA LYS A 281 17.75 -5.84 -16.92
C LYS A 281 17.06 -6.79 -15.93
N ASP A 282 17.86 -7.66 -15.35
CA ASP A 282 17.48 -8.42 -14.18
C ASP A 282 17.19 -7.46 -13.03
N ARG A 283 16.15 -7.73 -12.24
CA ARG A 283 15.81 -6.93 -11.06
C ARG A 283 15.76 -7.77 -9.81
N ILE A 284 16.09 -7.15 -8.68
CA ILE A 284 15.90 -7.72 -7.36
C ILE A 284 15.05 -6.74 -6.56
N LEU A 285 13.89 -7.21 -6.12
CA LEU A 285 12.96 -6.45 -5.31
C LEU A 285 13.06 -6.90 -3.85
N ALA A 286 13.00 -5.96 -2.92
CA ALA A 286 12.73 -6.21 -1.52
C ALA A 286 11.22 -6.40 -1.31
N ALA A 287 10.82 -7.50 -0.69
CA ALA A 287 9.43 -7.85 -0.41
C ALA A 287 9.15 -7.74 1.09
N PHE A 288 8.47 -6.67 1.48
CA PHE A 288 8.14 -6.32 2.86
C PHE A 288 6.76 -6.86 3.24
N MET A 289 6.68 -7.58 4.36
CA MET A 289 5.41 -8.00 4.96
C MET A 289 5.03 -7.01 6.05
N LEU A 290 4.04 -6.16 5.78
CA LEU A 290 3.69 -5.03 6.65
C LEU A 290 2.35 -5.28 7.34
N HIS A 291 2.19 -4.68 8.52
CA HIS A 291 0.96 -4.71 9.30
C HIS A 291 0.78 -3.40 10.08
N GLY A 292 -0.42 -3.20 10.60
CA GLY A 292 -0.73 -2.04 11.45
C GLY A 292 0.16 -1.97 12.68
N ILE A 293 0.58 -0.76 13.04
CA ILE A 293 1.46 -0.46 14.19
C ILE A 293 0.87 0.62 15.11
N GLY A 294 -0.38 1.04 14.87
CA GLY A 294 -1.10 2.04 15.67
C GLY A 294 -0.66 3.48 15.45
N THR A 295 0.15 3.76 14.43
CA THR A 295 0.66 5.09 14.11
C THR A 295 1.14 5.15 12.66
N SER A 296 1.08 6.32 12.03
CA SER A 296 1.85 6.56 10.81
C SER A 296 3.36 6.50 11.11
N ALA A 297 4.15 6.04 10.13
CA ALA A 297 5.60 5.94 10.25
C ALA A 297 6.31 6.05 8.90
N ARG A 298 7.56 6.51 8.92
CA ARG A 298 8.52 6.40 7.81
C ARG A 298 9.43 5.19 8.07
N VAL A 299 9.65 4.38 7.05
CA VAL A 299 10.57 3.24 7.07
C VAL A 299 11.71 3.53 6.13
N ASP A 300 12.90 3.78 6.68
CA ASP A 300 14.13 3.89 5.93
C ASP A 300 14.87 2.55 6.02
N PHE A 301 15.43 2.04 4.93
CA PHE A 301 16.09 0.74 4.94
C PHE A 301 17.38 0.72 4.11
N SER A 302 18.29 -0.14 4.54
CA SER A 302 19.62 -0.33 3.94
C SER A 302 19.83 -1.80 3.56
N VAL A 303 20.65 -2.02 2.56
CA VAL A 303 21.22 -3.34 2.26
C VAL A 303 22.43 -3.57 3.16
N CYS A 304 22.48 -4.74 3.77
CA CYS A 304 23.54 -5.16 4.67
C CYS A 304 24.29 -6.36 4.12
N ILE A 305 25.61 -6.35 4.30
CA ILE A 305 26.51 -7.45 3.97
C ILE A 305 27.39 -7.80 5.16
N ALA A 306 27.95 -9.00 5.15
CA ALA A 306 29.05 -9.34 6.04
C ALA A 306 30.34 -8.77 5.43
N ASP A 307 31.09 -7.99 6.20
CA ASP A 307 32.38 -7.47 5.79
C ASP A 307 33.46 -8.56 5.78
N LYS A 308 34.70 -8.19 5.41
CA LYS A 308 35.83 -9.15 5.34
C LYS A 308 36.21 -9.77 6.69
N ASN A 309 35.82 -9.14 7.79
CA ASN A 309 36.09 -9.60 9.16
C ASN A 309 34.90 -10.40 9.73
N GLY A 310 33.77 -10.45 9.01
CA GLY A 310 32.52 -11.07 9.44
C GLY A 310 31.61 -10.14 10.24
N ASP A 311 31.96 -8.85 10.34
CA ASP A 311 31.12 -7.83 10.97
C ASP A 311 30.02 -7.36 10.00
N GLU A 312 28.91 -6.87 10.54
CA GLU A 312 27.78 -6.36 9.74
C GLU A 312 28.06 -4.95 9.21
N ASP A 313 28.01 -4.78 7.88
CA ASP A 313 28.05 -3.48 7.21
C ASP A 313 26.68 -3.17 6.57
N CYS A 314 25.95 -2.23 7.19
CA CYS A 314 24.65 -1.71 6.74
C CYS A 314 24.72 -0.27 6.24
N SER A 315 25.90 0.22 5.84
CA SER A 315 26.12 1.62 5.42
C SER A 315 25.61 1.95 4.00
N HIS A 316 24.72 1.12 3.44
CA HIS A 316 24.24 1.20 2.05
C HIS A 316 22.72 1.47 2.00
N PRO A 317 22.27 2.74 2.08
CA PRO A 317 20.87 3.09 1.97
C PRO A 317 20.26 2.58 0.66
N ALA A 318 19.11 1.94 0.76
CA ALA A 318 18.43 1.32 -0.39
C ALA A 318 17.11 1.99 -0.74
N GLY A 319 16.44 2.61 0.23
CA GLY A 319 15.22 3.35 -0.03
C GLY A 319 14.43 3.67 1.22
N TRP A 320 13.23 4.20 0.98
CA TRP A 320 12.27 4.49 2.04
C TRP A 320 10.83 4.35 1.54
N PHE A 321 9.91 4.13 2.47
CA PHE A 321 8.47 4.21 2.22
C PHE A 321 7.76 4.60 3.50
N THR A 322 6.48 4.93 3.42
CA THR A 322 5.69 5.26 4.60
C THR A 322 4.49 4.34 4.80
N LEU A 323 4.04 4.32 6.04
CA LEU A 323 2.84 3.66 6.51
C LEU A 323 1.95 4.73 7.12
N LEU A 324 0.66 4.66 6.81
CA LEU A 324 -0.35 5.47 7.49
C LEU A 324 -1.01 4.65 8.58
N GLY A 325 -1.27 5.31 9.70
CA GLY A 325 -1.89 4.66 10.83
C GLY A 325 -2.32 5.63 11.92
N GLY A 326 -2.97 5.08 12.93
CA GLY A 326 -3.37 5.85 14.10
C GLY A 326 -3.86 4.98 15.24
N SER A 327 -3.94 5.56 16.44
CA SER A 327 -4.28 4.82 17.66
C SER A 327 -5.70 4.22 17.69
N LYS A 328 -6.57 4.61 16.76
CA LYS A 328 -7.93 4.10 16.58
C LYS A 328 -8.09 3.39 15.23
N GLU A 329 -7.00 2.96 14.60
CA GLU A 329 -7.08 2.16 13.37
C GLU A 329 -7.67 0.77 13.63
N MET A 330 -8.25 0.17 12.60
CA MET A 330 -8.57 -1.24 12.60
C MET A 330 -7.29 -2.08 12.48
N ASN A 331 -7.29 -3.29 13.03
CA ASN A 331 -6.19 -4.22 12.82
C ASN A 331 -6.13 -4.64 11.35
N TRP A 332 -4.94 -4.58 10.75
CA TRP A 332 -4.71 -4.99 9.38
C TRP A 332 -3.31 -5.61 9.23
N TYR A 333 -3.18 -6.47 8.22
CA TYR A 333 -1.90 -6.98 7.74
C TYR A 333 -2.00 -7.18 6.24
N TYR A 334 -0.93 -6.87 5.50
CA TYR A 334 -0.90 -7.25 4.09
C TYR A 334 -0.73 -8.75 3.97
N ASP A 335 -1.66 -9.39 3.27
CA ASP A 335 -1.55 -10.81 2.94
C ASP A 335 -0.61 -11.08 1.75
N ARG A 336 -0.05 -10.02 1.13
CA ARG A 336 0.92 -10.01 0.03
C ARG A 336 2.05 -9.03 0.35
N PRO A 337 3.27 -9.26 -0.15
CA PRO A 337 4.36 -8.36 0.13
C PRO A 337 4.18 -7.01 -0.59
N TYR A 338 4.54 -5.92 0.08
CA TYR A 338 4.87 -4.65 -0.56
C TYR A 338 6.26 -4.79 -1.22
N LEU A 339 6.39 -4.36 -2.47
CA LEU A 339 7.57 -4.64 -3.29
C LEU A 339 8.31 -3.34 -3.54
N TYR A 340 9.62 -3.37 -3.36
CA TYR A 340 10.47 -2.21 -3.59
C TYR A 340 11.66 -2.62 -4.44
N ASP A 341 11.90 -1.92 -5.54
CA ASP A 341 13.05 -2.21 -6.40
C ASP A 341 14.36 -1.70 -5.78
N ILE A 342 15.27 -2.62 -5.44
CA ILE A 342 16.58 -2.33 -4.84
C ILE A 342 17.73 -2.61 -5.83
N THR A 343 17.41 -2.85 -7.10
CA THR A 343 18.38 -3.30 -8.11
C THR A 343 19.55 -2.34 -8.24
N ASP A 344 19.31 -1.03 -8.28
CA ASP A 344 20.38 -0.05 -8.46
C ASP A 344 21.32 0.02 -7.25
N THR A 345 20.78 -0.16 -6.04
CA THR A 345 21.60 -0.24 -4.83
C THR A 345 22.52 -1.46 -4.90
N LEU A 346 21.99 -2.63 -5.27
CA LEU A 346 22.78 -3.86 -5.40
C LEU A 346 23.82 -3.75 -6.53
N ASP A 347 23.45 -3.18 -7.68
CA ASP A 347 24.35 -2.91 -8.79
C ASP A 347 25.53 -2.02 -8.34
N SER A 348 25.25 -0.97 -7.56
CA SER A 348 26.28 -0.06 -7.03
C SER A 348 27.24 -0.74 -6.04
N MET A 349 26.75 -1.76 -5.34
CA MET A 349 27.53 -2.59 -4.42
C MET A 349 28.22 -3.76 -5.12
N GLY A 350 27.95 -3.99 -6.41
CA GLY A 350 28.45 -5.13 -7.18
C GLY A 350 27.83 -6.47 -6.77
N LEU A 351 26.69 -6.46 -6.07
CA LEU A 351 25.95 -7.65 -5.65
C LEU A 351 25.05 -8.17 -6.76
N LYS A 352 24.94 -9.50 -6.89
CA LYS A 352 24.15 -10.18 -7.91
C LYS A 352 23.15 -11.14 -7.31
N TYR A 353 22.22 -11.62 -8.14
CA TYR A 353 21.34 -12.71 -7.75
C TYR A 353 22.15 -13.93 -7.29
N GLY A 354 21.84 -14.41 -6.08
CA GLY A 354 22.52 -15.53 -5.46
C GLY A 354 23.46 -15.13 -4.33
N ASP A 355 23.98 -13.90 -4.35
CA ASP A 355 24.81 -13.36 -3.28
C ASP A 355 24.01 -13.20 -1.98
N TYR A 356 24.71 -13.35 -0.86
CA TYR A 356 24.08 -13.22 0.46
C TYR A 356 24.12 -11.77 0.93
N PHE A 357 22.93 -11.21 1.16
CA PHE A 357 22.71 -9.93 1.80
C PHE A 357 21.37 -9.96 2.55
N TRP A 358 21.17 -9.02 3.47
CA TRP A 358 19.89 -8.82 4.13
C TRP A 358 19.54 -7.34 4.16
N ILE A 359 18.34 -7.05 4.63
CA ILE A 359 17.81 -5.69 4.68
C ILE A 359 17.57 -5.34 6.13
N GLN A 360 18.16 -4.24 6.58
CA GLN A 360 17.90 -3.65 7.88
C GLN A 360 16.97 -2.45 7.69
N SER A 361 15.94 -2.36 8.53
CA SER A 361 14.96 -1.29 8.48
C SER A 361 14.99 -0.48 9.77
N LYS A 362 14.82 0.83 9.66
CA LYS A 362 14.59 1.75 10.76
C LYS A 362 13.21 2.35 10.59
N VAL A 363 12.35 2.16 11.60
CA VAL A 363 10.99 2.66 11.58
C VAL A 363 10.92 3.91 12.46
N THR A 364 10.54 5.05 11.90
CA THR A 364 10.36 6.30 12.62
C THR A 364 8.88 6.65 12.66
N ALA A 365 8.26 6.51 13.82
CA ALA A 365 6.87 6.89 14.03
C ALA A 365 6.67 8.40 13.80
N HIS A 366 5.44 8.80 13.46
CA HIS A 366 5.08 10.18 13.15
C HIS A 366 5.45 11.18 14.26
N ASN A 367 5.40 10.75 15.54
CA ASN A 367 5.82 11.58 16.67
C ASN A 367 7.35 11.68 16.86
N GLY A 368 8.14 11.12 15.94
CA GLY A 368 9.61 11.07 15.99
C GLY A 368 10.18 9.87 16.75
N THR A 369 9.35 9.00 17.35
CA THR A 369 9.83 7.82 18.09
C THR A 369 10.46 6.82 17.13
N SER A 370 11.71 6.43 17.38
CA SER A 370 12.36 5.35 16.65
C SER A 370 11.89 4.00 17.20
N LEU A 371 11.36 3.16 16.32
CA LEU A 371 11.05 1.76 16.57
C LEU A 371 12.11 0.89 15.86
N ASP A 372 12.47 -0.23 16.48
CA ASP A 372 13.39 -1.17 15.87
C ASP A 372 12.68 -1.95 14.75
N GLY A 373 13.17 -1.83 13.52
CA GLY A 373 12.54 -2.45 12.36
C GLY A 373 12.58 -3.98 12.39
N HIS A 374 13.59 -4.60 13.02
CA HIS A 374 13.70 -6.07 13.10
C HIS A 374 12.62 -6.70 13.98
N THR A 375 12.16 -5.96 14.99
CA THR A 375 11.09 -6.38 15.88
C THR A 375 9.73 -5.86 15.43
N THR A 376 9.70 -4.77 14.66
CA THR A 376 8.46 -4.20 14.12
C THR A 376 7.93 -4.99 12.93
N PHE A 377 8.77 -5.40 11.98
CA PHE A 377 8.37 -6.16 10.80
C PHE A 377 9.24 -7.39 10.58
N PRO A 378 8.71 -8.46 9.95
CA PRO A 378 9.50 -9.60 9.49
C PRO A 378 10.66 -9.18 8.58
N GLN A 379 11.72 -9.99 8.56
CA GLN A 379 12.83 -9.80 7.63
C GLN A 379 12.29 -9.80 6.19
N PRO A 380 12.55 -8.74 5.38
CA PRO A 380 12.10 -8.70 4.00
C PRO A 380 12.66 -9.86 3.17
N PHE A 381 11.81 -10.40 2.30
CA PHE A 381 12.24 -11.38 1.30
C PHE A 381 12.93 -10.69 0.13
N GLN A 382 13.70 -11.45 -0.65
CA GLN A 382 14.23 -10.96 -1.93
C GLN A 382 13.42 -11.59 -3.06
N VAL A 383 13.00 -10.82 -4.05
CA VAL A 383 12.28 -11.30 -5.23
C VAL A 383 13.12 -10.99 -6.46
N TYR A 384 13.73 -12.03 -7.03
CA TYR A 384 14.45 -11.92 -8.29
C TYR A 384 13.46 -11.99 -9.46
N VAL A 385 13.58 -11.02 -10.36
CA VAL A 385 12.80 -10.90 -11.60
C VAL A 385 13.79 -10.95 -12.77
N PRO A 386 13.94 -12.10 -13.44
CA PRO A 386 14.85 -12.24 -14.57
C PRO A 386 14.43 -11.36 -15.75
N LYS A 387 15.43 -10.83 -16.47
CA LYS A 387 15.26 -10.05 -17.70
C LYS A 387 14.50 -10.86 -18.74
N GLY A 388 13.30 -10.40 -19.09
CA GLY A 388 12.44 -11.08 -20.06
C GLY A 388 11.98 -12.49 -19.63
N GLY A 389 12.17 -12.85 -18.36
CA GLY A 389 11.77 -14.13 -17.80
C GLY A 389 10.26 -14.26 -17.64
N ASP A 390 9.78 -15.50 -17.66
CA ASP A 390 8.39 -15.87 -17.44
C ASP A 390 8.05 -16.10 -15.97
N HIS A 391 9.06 -16.34 -15.13
CA HIS A 391 8.93 -16.61 -13.71
C HIS A 391 9.75 -15.66 -12.84
N THR A 392 9.43 -15.64 -11.55
CA THR A 392 10.15 -14.91 -10.50
C THR A 392 10.67 -15.87 -9.44
N VAL A 393 11.65 -15.46 -8.64
CA VAL A 393 12.17 -16.28 -7.55
C VAL A 393 12.11 -15.51 -6.24
N LEU A 394 11.28 -15.98 -5.32
CA LEU A 394 11.23 -15.49 -3.94
C LEU A 394 12.29 -16.22 -3.11
N THR A 395 13.30 -15.49 -2.65
CA THR A 395 14.37 -15.98 -1.79
C THR A 395 14.07 -15.62 -0.33
N VAL A 396 14.04 -16.65 0.52
CA VAL A 396 13.90 -16.53 1.97
C VAL A 396 15.26 -16.63 2.63
N ASN A 397 15.66 -15.59 3.34
CA ASN A 397 16.86 -15.60 4.18
C ASN A 397 16.59 -16.44 5.45
N TRP A 398 17.02 -17.69 5.42
CA TRP A 398 16.74 -18.69 6.46
C TRP A 398 17.78 -18.64 7.58
N HIS A 399 17.57 -17.73 8.53
CA HIS A 399 18.53 -17.43 9.59
C HIS A 399 17.84 -17.32 10.97
N PRO A 400 18.36 -17.95 12.05
CA PRO A 400 17.74 -17.97 13.39
C PRO A 400 17.33 -16.61 13.98
N LYS A 401 18.04 -15.55 13.61
CA LYS A 401 17.78 -14.17 14.07
C LYS A 401 16.64 -13.49 13.30
N ASN A 402 16.19 -14.06 12.18
CA ASN A 402 15.15 -13.48 11.35
C ASN A 402 13.77 -13.85 11.90
N THR A 403 12.88 -12.88 11.87
CA THR A 403 11.45 -13.05 12.08
C THR A 403 10.77 -13.29 10.73
N PHE A 404 9.78 -14.18 10.71
CA PHE A 404 9.01 -14.51 9.50
C PHE A 404 7.54 -14.11 9.68
N PRO A 405 6.84 -13.76 8.58
CA PRO A 405 5.41 -13.45 8.65
C PRO A 405 4.61 -14.68 9.08
N SER A 406 3.52 -14.43 9.82
CA SER A 406 2.58 -15.48 10.23
C SER A 406 1.90 -16.17 9.03
N PHE A 407 1.60 -15.40 7.98
CA PHE A 407 1.02 -15.88 6.73
C PHE A 407 1.26 -14.88 5.61
N PHE A 408 1.39 -15.37 4.38
CA PHE A 408 1.32 -14.55 3.17
C PHE A 408 0.88 -15.36 1.96
N THR A 409 0.59 -14.67 0.88
CA THR A 409 0.15 -15.22 -0.40
C THR A 409 0.98 -14.61 -1.51
N PHE A 410 1.27 -15.40 -2.54
CA PHE A 410 1.82 -14.90 -3.79
C PHE A 410 1.23 -15.62 -5.00
N SER A 411 1.10 -14.88 -6.10
CA SER A 411 0.50 -15.31 -7.36
C SER A 411 1.56 -15.51 -8.44
N GLY A 412 1.15 -15.79 -9.68
CA GLY A 412 2.06 -15.90 -10.82
C GLY A 412 2.93 -17.16 -10.86
N ASP A 413 3.90 -17.19 -11.76
CA ASP A 413 4.92 -18.24 -11.79
C ASP A 413 6.08 -17.82 -10.88
N THR A 414 5.94 -18.07 -9.58
CA THR A 414 6.96 -17.73 -8.57
C THR A 414 7.52 -19.00 -7.97
N ARG A 415 8.84 -19.16 -8.09
CA ARG A 415 9.62 -20.22 -7.45
C ARG A 415 10.10 -19.75 -6.09
N LEU A 416 10.38 -20.71 -5.22
CA LEU A 416 10.91 -20.45 -3.87
C LEU A 416 12.38 -20.88 -3.80
N ARG A 417 13.23 -20.07 -3.17
CA ARG A 417 14.61 -20.41 -2.84
C ARG A 417 14.90 -20.10 -1.38
N PHE A 418 15.73 -20.89 -0.72
CA PHE A 418 16.23 -20.58 0.62
C PHE A 418 17.69 -20.19 0.54
N ALA A 419 18.04 -19.04 1.11
CA ALA A 419 19.42 -18.61 1.30
C ALA A 419 19.83 -18.88 2.76
N VAL A 420 21.00 -19.48 2.96
CA VAL A 420 21.56 -19.80 4.28
C VAL A 420 22.95 -19.21 4.42
N TYR A 421 23.29 -18.75 5.63
CA TYR A 421 24.64 -18.31 5.96
C TYR A 421 25.43 -19.45 6.60
N HIS A 422 26.63 -19.74 6.09
CA HIS A 422 27.34 -21.00 6.32
C HIS A 422 27.68 -21.31 7.79
N SER A 423 27.77 -20.32 8.68
CA SER A 423 28.14 -20.54 10.09
C SER A 423 26.98 -20.92 11.01
N GLU A 424 25.71 -20.71 10.61
CA GLU A 424 24.53 -20.89 11.47
C GLU A 424 23.35 -21.61 10.78
N SER A 425 23.62 -22.39 9.72
CA SER A 425 22.58 -23.00 8.90
C SER A 425 21.64 -23.92 9.70
N GLN A 426 20.35 -23.58 9.73
CA GLN A 426 19.31 -24.46 10.25
C GLN A 426 18.81 -25.40 9.15
N PRO A 427 18.39 -26.64 9.49
CA PRO A 427 17.71 -27.49 8.53
C PRO A 427 16.44 -26.83 8.01
N ILE A 428 16.07 -27.13 6.76
CA ILE A 428 14.84 -26.66 6.13
C ILE A 428 13.97 -27.88 5.88
N LYS A 429 12.84 -27.95 6.57
CA LYS A 429 11.87 -29.05 6.48
C LYS A 429 10.57 -28.54 5.92
N ARG A 430 10.11 -29.12 4.81
CA ARG A 430 8.78 -28.85 4.23
C ARG A 430 7.77 -29.83 4.80
N MET A 431 6.68 -29.33 5.34
CA MET A 431 5.59 -30.15 5.86
C MET A 431 4.78 -30.79 4.73
N LEU A 432 4.41 -32.06 4.90
CA LEU A 432 3.51 -32.77 3.98
C LEU A 432 2.04 -32.36 4.17
N HIS A 433 1.68 -32.00 5.40
CA HIS A 433 0.35 -31.52 5.79
C HIS A 433 0.49 -30.16 6.49
N PRO A 434 0.40 -29.04 5.75
CA PRO A 434 0.63 -27.70 6.28
C PRO A 434 -0.26 -27.36 7.49
N GLN A 435 -1.49 -27.88 7.53
CA GLN A 435 -2.46 -27.63 8.61
C GLN A 435 -2.05 -28.19 9.98
N ASN A 436 -1.21 -29.23 10.03
CA ASN A 436 -0.85 -29.88 11.30
C ASN A 436 0.06 -29.00 12.16
N VAL A 437 0.69 -27.99 11.57
CA VAL A 437 1.83 -27.29 12.16
C VAL A 437 1.50 -25.85 12.56
N PHE A 438 0.25 -25.41 12.39
CA PHE A 438 -0.24 -24.22 13.12
C PHE A 438 -0.03 -24.36 14.63
N LYS A 439 -0.06 -25.60 15.15
CA LYS A 439 0.24 -25.94 16.54
C LYS A 439 1.67 -26.43 16.77
N CYS A 440 2.55 -26.34 15.76
CA CYS A 440 3.90 -26.88 15.79
C CYS A 440 3.99 -28.36 16.22
N ASN A 441 2.97 -29.14 15.88
CA ASN A 441 2.99 -30.59 16.02
C ASN A 441 3.77 -31.17 14.85
N LEU A 442 4.94 -31.75 15.10
CA LEU A 442 5.87 -32.24 14.08
C LEU A 442 6.06 -33.76 14.19
N PRO A 443 5.05 -34.60 13.85
CA PRO A 443 5.20 -36.04 13.92
C PRO A 443 6.37 -36.53 13.08
N LYS A 444 7.03 -37.59 13.54
CA LYS A 444 8.07 -38.27 12.76
C LYS A 444 7.51 -38.64 11.38
N TYR A 445 8.27 -38.37 10.32
CA TYR A 445 7.89 -38.60 8.91
C TYR A 445 6.80 -37.67 8.34
N SER A 446 6.42 -36.60 9.03
CA SER A 446 5.44 -35.62 8.53
C SER A 446 6.03 -34.50 7.64
N TYR A 447 7.33 -34.56 7.36
CA TYR A 447 8.07 -33.55 6.60
C TYR A 447 9.16 -34.16 5.72
N VAL A 448 9.60 -33.40 4.72
CA VAL A 448 10.73 -33.73 3.82
C VAL A 448 11.82 -32.68 3.92
N ASP A 449 13.06 -33.11 3.71
CA ASP A 449 14.22 -32.24 3.62
C ASP A 449 14.21 -31.38 2.37
N VAL A 450 14.64 -30.13 2.52
CA VAL A 450 14.74 -29.15 1.45
C VAL A 450 16.17 -28.62 1.43
N LYS A 451 16.78 -28.59 0.25
CA LYS A 451 18.12 -28.05 0.08
C LYS A 451 18.06 -26.53 -0.04
N ALA A 452 19.00 -25.85 0.62
CA ALA A 452 19.23 -24.43 0.40
C ALA A 452 19.88 -24.19 -0.98
N GLY A 453 19.70 -22.98 -1.52
CA GLY A 453 20.29 -22.55 -2.78
C GLY A 453 19.57 -23.00 -4.04
N GLU A 454 18.78 -24.08 -3.99
CA GLU A 454 18.00 -24.59 -5.12
C GLU A 454 16.66 -23.84 -5.29
N GLU A 455 16.25 -23.65 -6.54
CA GLU A 455 14.91 -23.13 -6.87
C GLU A 455 13.87 -24.25 -6.82
N ILE A 456 12.78 -23.98 -6.11
CA ILE A 456 11.70 -24.91 -5.86
C ILE A 456 10.48 -24.42 -6.63
N THR A 457 10.02 -25.23 -7.58
CA THR A 457 8.74 -24.99 -8.25
C THR A 457 7.60 -25.36 -7.30
N LEU A 458 6.62 -24.47 -7.19
CA LEU A 458 5.47 -24.62 -6.31
C LEU A 458 4.19 -24.77 -7.14
N HIS A 459 3.33 -25.71 -6.73
CA HIS A 459 1.99 -25.83 -7.25
C HIS A 459 1.02 -24.97 -6.43
N LYS A 460 -0.21 -24.78 -6.91
CA LYS A 460 -1.23 -24.08 -6.12
C LYS A 460 -1.52 -24.85 -4.84
N GLY A 461 -1.51 -24.17 -3.71
CA GLY A 461 -1.74 -24.82 -2.42
C GLY A 461 -1.11 -24.08 -1.25
N PHE A 462 -1.29 -24.65 -0.06
CA PHE A 462 -0.65 -24.18 1.16
C PHE A 462 0.69 -24.87 1.35
N TYR A 463 1.65 -24.13 1.87
CA TYR A 463 2.99 -24.62 2.14
C TYR A 463 3.42 -24.18 3.52
N MET A 464 4.20 -25.04 4.16
CA MET A 464 4.82 -24.73 5.43
C MET A 464 6.25 -25.26 5.50
N TYR A 465 7.15 -24.41 6.00
CA TYR A 465 8.54 -24.73 6.23
C TYR A 465 8.94 -24.40 7.68
N THR A 466 9.76 -25.25 8.29
CA THR A 466 10.34 -25.06 9.63
C THR A 466 11.62 -25.89 9.74
N THR A 467 12.24 -26.00 10.92
CA THR A 467 13.49 -26.76 11.12
C THR A 467 13.27 -28.24 11.45
N GLY A 468 12.04 -28.63 11.76
CA GLY A 468 11.73 -29.95 12.32
C GLY A 468 11.85 -29.99 13.84
N ASP A 469 12.29 -28.91 14.49
CA ASP A 469 12.30 -28.76 15.94
C ASP A 469 11.04 -28.03 16.42
N GLU A 470 10.28 -28.67 17.31
CA GLU A 470 9.00 -28.12 17.80
C GLU A 470 9.20 -26.83 18.60
N LYS A 471 10.31 -26.70 19.33
CA LYS A 471 10.58 -25.51 20.15
C LYS A 471 10.88 -24.29 19.27
N GLN A 472 11.72 -24.45 18.25
CA GLN A 472 12.01 -23.39 17.26
C GLN A 472 10.74 -23.02 16.47
N CYS A 473 9.92 -23.99 16.07
CA CYS A 473 8.63 -23.71 15.43
C CYS A 473 7.71 -22.89 16.34
N ASN A 474 7.57 -23.28 17.62
CA ASN A 474 6.73 -22.57 18.59
C ASN A 474 7.24 -21.15 18.87
N ASN A 475 8.54 -20.93 18.76
CA ASN A 475 9.17 -19.61 18.86
C ASN A 475 9.02 -18.76 17.58
N GLY A 476 8.27 -19.22 16.57
CA GLY A 476 7.99 -18.46 15.36
C GLY A 476 8.95 -18.73 14.20
N PHE A 477 9.90 -19.67 14.33
CA PHE A 477 10.76 -20.08 13.22
C PHE A 477 10.02 -21.01 12.26
N LYS A 478 9.06 -20.42 11.56
CA LYS A 478 8.18 -21.08 10.62
C LYS A 478 7.77 -20.12 9.51
N LEU A 479 7.68 -20.65 8.31
CA LEU A 479 7.19 -19.93 7.14
C LEU A 479 5.92 -20.63 6.67
N PHE A 480 4.79 -19.93 6.69
CA PHE A 480 3.51 -20.45 6.24
C PHE A 480 2.92 -19.54 5.17
N PHE A 481 2.52 -20.10 4.02
CA PHE A 481 2.00 -19.30 2.92
C PHE A 481 1.09 -20.07 1.98
N LYS A 482 0.38 -19.34 1.12
CA LYS A 482 -0.45 -19.87 0.04
C LYS A 482 0.09 -19.46 -1.33
N LYS A 483 0.31 -20.45 -2.20
CA LYS A 483 0.48 -20.22 -3.65
C LYS A 483 -0.89 -20.21 -4.31
N VAL A 484 -1.30 -19.08 -4.88
CA VAL A 484 -2.57 -18.94 -5.62
C VAL A 484 -2.43 -19.08 -7.12
#